data_AF-A0A1F3DCL3-F1
#
_entry.id   AF-A0A1F3DCL3-F1
#
_cell.length_a   1.000
_cell.length_b   1.000
_cell.length_c   1.000
_cell.angle_alpha   90.00
_cell.angle_beta   90.00
_cell.angle_gamma   90.00
#
_symmetry.space_group_name_H-M   'P 1'
#
loop_
_entity.id
_entity.type
_entity.pdbx_description
1 polymer ?
#
loop_
_entity_poly.entity_id
_entity_poly.type
_entity_poly.pdbx_seq_one_letter_code
_entity_poly.pdbx_strand_id
1 'polypeptide(L)'
;MIGMNFVSFLILLVISIVVSAILHYVLKFYIRPGIVSFVSKVIFGWIGAWLGSPVFGYWFGGLVYEKIYIIPAILGSLALLVIIVDLVLTVRSASAEKP
;
A
#
# COMPACT_ATOMS: atom_id res chain seq x y z
N MET A 1 -8.03 0.31 -12.75
CA MET A 1 -7.45 0.82 -14.03
C MET A 1 -6.84 -0.35 -14.81
N ILE A 2 -7.60 -0.98 -15.71
CA ILE A 2 -7.06 -1.95 -16.67
C ILE A 2 -6.61 -1.17 -17.92
N GLY A 3 -5.40 -1.46 -18.42
CA GLY A 3 -4.77 -0.71 -19.50
C GLY A 3 -4.05 0.57 -19.06
N MET A 4 -3.47 0.62 -17.86
CA MET A 4 -2.69 1.79 -17.42
C MET A 4 -1.42 1.94 -18.25
N ASN A 5 -1.03 3.18 -18.55
CA ASN A 5 0.26 3.45 -19.19
C ASN A 5 1.42 3.27 -18.19
N PHE A 6 2.63 3.18 -18.73
CA PHE A 6 3.83 2.93 -17.93
C PHE A 6 4.11 4.06 -16.91
N VAL A 7 3.80 5.32 -17.25
CA VAL A 7 3.98 6.45 -16.35
C VAL A 7 3.05 6.35 -15.15
N SER A 8 1.79 5.98 -15.36
CA SER A 8 0.83 5.72 -14.30
C SER A 8 1.31 4.61 -13.35
N PHE A 9 1.86 3.52 -13.91
CA PHE A 9 2.47 2.46 -13.14
C PHE A 9 3.60 2.97 -12.24
N LEU A 10 4.51 3.78 -12.80
CA LEU A 10 5.63 4.35 -12.07
C LEU A 10 5.18 5.30 -10.96
N ILE A 11 4.17 6.14 -11.18
CA ILE A 11 3.63 7.04 -10.16
C ILE A 11 3.13 6.23 -8.95
N LEU A 12 2.30 5.20 -9.20
CA LEU A 12 1.81 4.32 -8.13
C LEU A 12 2.96 3.57 -7.44
N LEU A 13 3.98 3.17 -8.19
CA LEU A 13 5.14 2.48 -7.65
C LEU A 13 5.94 3.38 -6.72
N VAL A 14 6.20 4.63 -7.11
CA VAL A 14 6.87 5.63 -6.27
C VAL A 14 6.06 5.89 -5.00
N ILE A 15 4.75 6.08 -5.12
CA ILE A 15 3.86 6.23 -3.95
C ILE A 15 4.01 5.04 -3.01
N SER A 16 3.94 3.82 -3.55
CA SER A 16 4.09 2.60 -2.75
C SER A 16 5.46 2.48 -2.08
N ILE A 17 6.55 2.81 -2.77
CA ILE A 17 7.90 2.80 -2.22
C ILE A 17 8.01 3.77 -1.04
N VAL A 18 7.53 5.00 -1.21
CA VAL A 18 7.57 6.04 -0.17
C VAL A 18 6.73 5.62 1.04
N VAL A 19 5.48 5.19 0.82
CA VAL A 19 4.60 4.73 1.90
C VAL A 19 5.18 3.52 2.62
N SER A 20 5.69 2.54 1.87
CA SER A 20 6.33 1.35 2.43
C SER A 20 7.59 1.70 3.21
N ALA A 21 8.38 2.68 2.76
CA ALA A 21 9.58 3.11 3.45
C ALA A 21 9.26 3.81 4.78
N ILE A 22 8.26 4.67 4.78
CA ILE A 22 7.75 5.32 6.01
C ILE A 22 7.25 4.26 6.99
N LEU A 23 6.38 3.34 6.54
CA LEU A 23 5.84 2.29 7.42
C LEU A 23 6.94 1.33 7.91
N HIS A 24 7.88 0.93 7.06
CA HIS A 24 8.89 -0.06 7.42
C HIS A 24 10.03 0.53 8.27
N TYR A 25 10.58 1.68 7.91
CA TYR A 25 11.78 2.23 8.53
C TYR A 25 11.48 3.29 9.60
N VAL A 26 10.48 4.16 9.37
CA VAL A 26 10.14 5.24 10.31
C VAL A 26 9.23 4.71 11.42
N LEU A 27 8.12 4.08 11.04
CA LEU A 27 7.10 3.61 11.99
C LEU A 27 7.36 2.20 12.54
N LYS A 28 8.37 1.49 12.01
CA LYS A 28 8.69 0.10 12.35
C LYS A 28 7.48 -0.84 12.30
N PHE A 29 6.51 -0.53 11.45
CA PHE A 29 5.26 -1.25 11.30
C PHE A 29 5.46 -2.42 10.33
N TYR A 30 6.07 -3.52 10.78
CA TYR A 30 6.39 -4.69 9.95
C TYR A 30 6.08 -6.02 10.64
N ILE A 31 5.79 -7.06 9.85
CA ILE A 31 5.60 -8.44 10.33
C ILE A 31 6.95 -9.08 10.69
N ARG A 32 8.00 -8.81 9.89
CA ARG A 32 9.38 -9.26 10.12
C ARG A 32 10.36 -8.17 9.66
N PRO A 33 11.46 -7.94 10.38
CA PRO A 33 12.51 -7.04 9.90
C PRO A 33 13.21 -7.64 8.68
N GLY A 34 13.50 -6.82 7.67
CA GLY A 34 14.34 -7.22 6.52
C GLY A 34 13.83 -6.77 5.15
N ILE A 35 14.73 -6.82 4.18
CA ILE A 35 14.52 -6.35 2.80
C ILE A 35 13.37 -7.09 2.11
N VAL A 36 13.26 -8.41 2.32
CA VAL A 36 12.16 -9.20 1.73
C VAL A 36 10.79 -8.72 2.23
N SER A 37 10.67 -8.35 3.50
CA SER A 37 9.43 -7.79 4.05
C SER A 37 9.19 -6.34 3.60
N PHE A 38 10.22 -5.62 3.16
CA PHE A 38 10.04 -4.32 2.52
C PHE A 38 9.51 -4.49 1.09
N VAL A 39 10.11 -5.37 0.30
CA VAL A 39 9.67 -5.64 -1.09
C VAL A 39 8.23 -6.12 -1.15
N SER A 40 7.81 -7.02 -0.24
CA SER A 40 6.42 -7.46 -0.18
C SER A 40 5.45 -6.30 0.10
N LYS A 41 5.82 -5.36 0.98
CA LYS A 41 5.02 -4.15 1.20
C LYS A 41 4.98 -3.26 -0.04
N VAL A 42 6.07 -3.11 -0.79
CA VAL A 42 6.02 -2.32 -2.02
C VAL A 42 5.04 -2.92 -3.03
N ILE A 43 4.96 -4.25 -3.13
CA ILE A 43 4.00 -4.92 -4.01
C ILE A 43 2.57 -4.67 -3.53
N PHE A 44 2.26 -4.96 -2.26
CA PHE A 44 0.91 -4.76 -1.73
C PHE A 44 0.51 -3.29 -1.67
N GLY A 45 1.42 -2.41 -1.28
CA GLY A 45 1.22 -0.97 -1.27
C GLY A 45 0.92 -0.41 -2.66
N TRP A 46 1.46 -1.02 -3.72
CA TRP A 46 1.17 -0.63 -5.11
C TRP A 46 -0.25 -1.05 -5.50
N ILE A 47 -0.68 -2.26 -5.12
CA ILE A 47 -2.06 -2.73 -5.29
C ILE A 47 -3.03 -1.81 -4.53
N GLY A 48 -2.69 -1.46 -3.30
CA GLY A 48 -3.49 -0.54 -2.48
C GLY A 48 -3.60 0.83 -3.12
N ALA A 49 -2.49 1.36 -3.64
CA ALA A 49 -2.47 2.64 -4.34
C ALA A 49 -3.36 2.64 -5.59
N TRP A 50 -3.34 1.54 -6.34
CA TRP A 50 -4.22 1.34 -7.50
C TRP A 50 -5.70 1.28 -7.13
N LEU A 51 -6.04 0.66 -5.99
CA LEU A 51 -7.41 0.60 -5.46
C LEU A 51 -7.86 1.90 -4.78
N GLY A 52 -6.91 2.81 -4.50
CA GLY A 52 -7.17 4.07 -3.80
C GLY A 52 -8.30 4.88 -4.41
N SER A 53 -8.21 5.25 -5.69
CA SER A 53 -9.23 6.08 -6.34
C SER A 53 -10.59 5.39 -6.48
N PRO A 54 -10.68 4.10 -6.88
CA PRO A 54 -11.96 3.38 -6.89
C PRO A 54 -12.64 3.25 -5.52
N VAL A 55 -11.88 3.18 -4.43
CA VAL A 55 -12.42 2.94 -3.07
C VAL A 55 -12.70 4.24 -2.31
N PHE A 56 -11.74 5.17 -2.31
CA PHE A 56 -11.85 6.44 -1.57
C PHE A 56 -12.42 7.58 -2.41
N GLY A 57 -12.59 7.38 -3.71
CA GLY A 57 -13.14 8.36 -4.64
C GLY A 57 -12.08 9.19 -5.35
N TYR A 58 -12.56 10.20 -6.07
CA TYR A 58 -11.78 11.01 -7.00
C TYR A 58 -11.64 12.44 -6.47
N TRP A 59 -10.64 12.68 -5.62
CA TRP A 59 -10.51 13.94 -4.87
C TRP A 59 -9.53 14.92 -5.51
N PHE A 60 -9.89 16.20 -5.56
CA PHE A 60 -9.03 17.31 -6.00
C PHE A 60 -8.42 17.12 -7.41
N GLY A 61 -9.10 17.66 -8.42
CA GLY A 61 -8.65 17.60 -9.83
C GLY A 61 -7.31 18.28 -10.15
N GLY A 62 -6.70 19.01 -9.20
CA GLY A 62 -5.35 19.57 -9.35
C GLY A 62 -4.21 18.61 -9.02
N LEU A 63 -4.49 17.49 -8.32
CA LEU A 63 -3.51 16.47 -7.93
C LEU A 63 -3.87 15.12 -8.58
N VAL A 64 -4.12 15.16 -9.88
CA VAL A 64 -4.46 14.01 -10.71
C VAL A 64 -3.49 13.89 -11.87
N TYR A 65 -3.04 12.67 -12.15
CA TYR A 65 -2.38 12.34 -13.41
C TYR A 65 -3.24 11.28 -14.13
N GLU A 66 -3.84 11.66 -15.26
CA GLU A 66 -4.82 10.87 -16.00
C GLU A 66 -5.98 10.37 -15.13
N LYS A 67 -5.87 9.16 -14.56
CA LYS A 67 -6.86 8.54 -13.69
C LYS A 67 -6.30 8.19 -12.31
N ILE A 68 -5.10 8.65 -11.98
CA ILE A 68 -4.47 8.47 -10.67
C ILE A 68 -4.68 9.73 -9.85
N TYR A 69 -5.48 9.60 -8.80
CA TYR A 69 -5.65 10.66 -7.81
C TYR A 69 -4.70 10.39 -6.67
N ILE A 70 -3.73 11.30 -6.49
CA ILE A 70 -2.55 11.05 -5.63
C ILE A 70 -2.95 10.83 -4.17
N ILE A 71 -3.89 11.64 -3.66
CA ILE A 71 -4.36 11.52 -2.26
C ILE A 71 -5.07 10.18 -2.04
N PRO A 72 -6.12 9.81 -2.80
CA PRO A 72 -6.72 8.48 -2.73
C PRO A 72 -5.70 7.33 -2.89
N ALA A 73 -4.71 7.47 -3.78
CA ALA A 73 -3.68 6.44 -3.98
C ALA A 73 -2.79 6.26 -2.73
N ILE A 74 -2.37 7.34 -2.07
CA ILE A 74 -1.62 7.25 -0.81
C ILE A 74 -2.47 6.57 0.26
N LEU A 75 -3.75 6.96 0.40
CA LEU A 75 -4.67 6.37 1.37
C LEU A 75 -4.93 4.88 1.11
N GLY A 76 -5.12 4.49 -0.15
CA GLY A 76 -5.28 3.10 -0.54
C GLY A 76 -4.03 2.25 -0.25
N SER A 77 -2.84 2.80 -0.51
CA SER A 77 -1.58 2.14 -0.17
C SER A 77 -1.45 1.90 1.33
N LEU A 78 -1.70 2.94 2.13
CA LEU A 78 -1.68 2.87 3.59
C LEU A 78 -2.69 1.85 4.12
N ALA A 79 -3.95 1.94 3.67
CA ALA A 79 -5.03 1.09 4.15
C ALA A 79 -4.73 -0.39 3.91
N LEU A 80 -4.30 -0.76 2.69
CA LEU A 80 -4.02 -2.15 2.37
C LEU A 80 -2.83 -2.70 3.17
N LEU A 81 -1.78 -1.89 3.35
CA LEU A 81 -0.62 -2.29 4.15
C LEU A 81 -0.96 -2.48 5.62
N VAL A 82 -1.76 -1.58 6.20
CA VAL A 82 -2.23 -1.71 7.59
C VAL A 82 -3.05 -2.99 7.75
N ILE A 83 -4.02 -3.22 6.88
CA ILE A 83 -4.90 -4.41 6.92
C ILE A 83 -4.08 -5.69 6.79
N ILE A 84 -3.13 -5.77 5.86
CA ILE A 84 -2.33 -6.99 5.65
C ILE A 84 -1.43 -7.28 6.85
N VAL A 85 -0.76 -6.27 7.41
CA VAL A 85 0.08 -6.48 8.59
C VAL A 85 -0.77 -6.93 9.77
N ASP A 86 -1.88 -6.25 10.03
CA ASP A 86 -2.78 -6.57 11.14
C ASP A 86 -3.40 -7.98 11.00
N LEU A 87 -3.87 -8.32 9.80
CA LEU A 87 -4.40 -9.65 9.49
C LEU A 87 -3.37 -10.74 9.74
N VAL A 88 -2.13 -10.57 9.26
CA VAL A 88 -1.07 -11.57 9.43
C VAL A 88 -0.69 -11.72 10.90
N LEU A 89 -0.61 -10.62 11.65
CA LEU A 89 -0.32 -10.69 13.09
C LEU A 89 -1.45 -11.37 13.86
N THR A 90 -2.71 -11.05 13.54
CA THR A 90 -3.89 -11.68 14.14
C THR A 90 -3.94 -13.19 13.89
N VAL A 91 -3.73 -13.63 12.65
CA VAL A 91 -3.71 -15.06 12.29
C VAL A 91 -2.57 -15.80 13.00
N ARG A 92 -1.40 -15.17 13.17
CA ARG A 92 -0.27 -15.76 13.90
C ARG A 92 -0.59 -15.92 15.38
N SER A 93 -1.21 -14.92 16.01
CA SER A 93 -1.63 -14.99 17.41
C SER A 93 -2.67 -16.10 17.63
N ALA A 94 -3.69 -16.18 16.76
CA ALA A 94 -4.73 -17.21 16.86
C ALA A 94 -4.19 -18.64 16.64
N SER A 95 -3.16 -18.79 15.82
CA SER A 95 -2.51 -20.10 15.61
C SER A 95 -1.65 -20.53 16.79
N ALA A 96 -1.10 -19.58 17.56
CA ALA A 96 -0.28 -19.87 18.74
C ALA A 96 -1.13 -20.27 19.97
N GLU A 97 -2.43 -19.96 19.97
CA GLU A 97 -3.37 -20.33 21.04
C GLU A 97 -3.99 -21.74 20.88
N LYS A 98 -3.71 -22.48 19.78
CA LYS A 98 -4.16 -23.87 19.68
C LYS A 98 -3.37 -24.74 20.68
N PRO A 99 -4.06 -25.39 21.66
CA PRO A 99 -3.41 -26.28 22.63
C PRO A 99 -2.90 -27.56 22.00
#